data_AF-A0A2V6QI82-F1
#
_entry.id   AF-A0A2V6QI82-F1
#
_cell.length_a   1.000
_cell.length_b   1.000
_cell.length_c   1.000
_cell.angle_alpha   90.00
_cell.angle_beta   90.00
_cell.angle_gamma   90.00
#
_symmetry.space_group_name_H-M   'P 1'
#
loop_
_entity.id
_entity.type
_entity.pdbx_description
1 polymer ?
#
loop_
_entity_poly.entity_id
_entity_poly.type
_entity_poly.pdbx_seq_one_letter_code
_entity_poly.pdbx_strand_id
1 'polypeptide(L)'
;MSDAPRPYTLVAELTYRCPLRCVYCSNPLDWARHADGLATADWLRVFREAEALGVVQLNLTGGEPLLPTREQLGRARAVARAARQRLQGRMEVLFVTPDYYVEFPKACMDGWGRRFLVVAPDGLVLPCHAAHTIPGLAFDNVKTRSLADIWRGSSAFEAFRGEAWMSEPCRSCDRRGADFGGCRCQAFHLTGDAAATDPACSLAPAHGLIEAARRAALGEATATLQYRTAKAGAGERG
;
A
#
# COMPACT_ATOMS: atom_id res chain seq x y z
N MET A 1 -20.49 19.26 -29.94
CA MET A 1 -20.08 18.80 -28.60
C MET A 1 -18.72 18.16 -28.74
N SER A 2 -17.74 18.59 -27.95
CA SER A 2 -16.33 18.20 -28.12
C SER A 2 -16.15 16.69 -28.02
N ASP A 3 -15.58 16.08 -29.07
CA ASP A 3 -15.27 14.66 -29.22
C ASP A 3 -14.03 14.23 -28.41
N ALA A 4 -13.84 14.84 -27.24
CA ALA A 4 -12.68 14.54 -26.40
C ALA A 4 -12.90 13.20 -25.67
N PRO A 5 -11.92 12.28 -25.70
CA PRO A 5 -12.05 10.99 -25.02
C PRO A 5 -12.18 11.21 -23.51
N ARG A 6 -13.10 10.48 -22.88
CA ARG A 6 -13.28 10.54 -21.44
C ARG A 6 -12.03 9.99 -20.71
N PRO A 7 -11.52 10.67 -19.67
CA PRO A 7 -10.45 10.11 -18.86
C PRO A 7 -10.96 8.90 -18.06
N TYR A 8 -10.24 7.78 -18.08
CA TYR A 8 -10.58 6.61 -17.28
C TYR A 8 -10.12 6.75 -15.82
N THR A 9 -8.97 7.39 -15.59
CA THR A 9 -8.32 7.52 -14.29
C THR A 9 -7.99 8.97 -13.96
N LEU A 10 -8.31 9.41 -12.73
CA LEU A 10 -7.79 10.63 -12.11
C LEU A 10 -6.69 10.23 -11.11
N VAL A 11 -5.50 10.79 -11.26
CA VAL A 11 -4.43 10.72 -10.24
C VAL A 11 -4.36 12.09 -9.57
N ALA A 12 -4.75 12.15 -8.30
CA ALA A 12 -4.77 13.37 -7.49
C ALA A 12 -3.53 13.42 -6.60
N GLU A 13 -2.52 14.19 -7.02
CA GLU A 13 -1.30 14.44 -6.25
C GLU A 13 -1.55 15.50 -5.18
N LEU A 14 -1.81 15.07 -3.95
CA LEU A 14 -2.31 15.94 -2.88
C LEU A 14 -1.24 16.88 -2.32
N THR A 15 0.03 16.53 -2.46
CA THR A 15 1.17 17.31 -1.96
C THR A 15 2.44 16.96 -2.72
N TYR A 16 3.41 17.86 -2.77
CA TYR A 16 4.78 17.55 -3.19
C TYR A 16 5.73 17.31 -2.00
N ARG A 17 5.28 17.49 -0.76
CA ARG A 17 6.11 17.33 0.45
C ARG A 17 6.41 15.86 0.70
N CYS A 18 7.66 15.47 0.57
CA CYS A 18 8.12 14.09 0.73
C CYS A 18 9.50 14.05 1.43
N PRO A 19 9.65 13.37 2.58
CA PRO A 19 10.94 13.15 3.24
C PRO A 19 11.75 12.06 2.52
N LEU A 20 11.12 11.24 1.68
CA LEU A 20 11.82 10.23 0.90
C LEU A 20 12.62 10.86 -0.24
N ARG A 21 13.79 10.29 -0.54
CA ARG A 21 14.73 10.73 -1.58
C ARG A 21 14.89 9.67 -2.68
N CYS A 22 13.78 9.19 -3.22
CA CYS A 22 13.80 8.14 -4.24
C CYS A 22 14.54 8.63 -5.49
N VAL A 23 15.52 7.86 -5.96
CA VAL A 23 16.34 8.18 -7.15
C VAL A 23 15.53 8.25 -8.46
N TYR A 24 14.32 7.70 -8.46
CA TYR A 24 13.40 7.59 -9.60
C TYR A 24 12.14 8.45 -9.43
N CYS A 25 12.11 9.39 -8.47
CA CYS A 25 10.92 10.19 -8.18
C CYS A 25 10.52 11.08 -9.38
N SER A 26 9.26 11.01 -9.81
CA SER A 26 8.69 11.84 -10.87
C SER A 26 8.27 13.25 -10.40
N ASN A 27 8.23 13.49 -9.08
CA ASN A 27 7.79 14.79 -8.54
C ASN A 27 8.83 15.89 -8.82
N PRO A 28 8.38 17.15 -9.04
CA PRO A 28 9.27 18.27 -9.27
C PRO A 28 10.31 18.44 -8.16
N LEU A 29 11.57 18.69 -8.55
CA LEU A 29 12.67 18.92 -7.61
C LEU A 29 12.66 20.36 -7.05
N ASP A 30 11.90 21.27 -7.66
CA ASP A 30 11.73 22.67 -7.29
C ASP A 30 10.36 22.96 -6.65
N TRP A 31 9.78 21.96 -5.98
CA TRP A 31 8.46 22.01 -5.34
C TRP A 31 8.22 23.18 -4.38
N ALA A 32 9.26 23.87 -3.90
CA ALA A 32 9.12 25.11 -3.14
C ALA A 32 8.41 26.23 -3.93
N ARG A 33 8.46 26.18 -5.27
CA ARG A 33 7.67 27.04 -6.18
C ARG A 33 6.20 26.61 -6.30
N HIS A 34 5.86 25.44 -5.79
CA HIS A 34 4.54 24.82 -5.79
C HIS A 34 4.05 24.59 -4.34
N ALA A 35 4.44 25.47 -3.42
CA ALA A 35 4.18 25.32 -1.99
C ALA A 35 2.68 25.33 -1.63
N ASP A 36 1.87 25.96 -2.48
CA ASP A 36 0.43 26.06 -2.31
C ASP A 36 -0.26 24.84 -2.94
N GLY A 37 -0.57 23.85 -2.10
CA GLY A 37 -1.48 22.77 -2.48
C GLY A 37 -2.91 23.30 -2.61
N LEU A 38 -3.75 22.58 -3.37
CA LEU A 38 -5.17 22.91 -3.46
C LEU A 38 -5.84 22.87 -2.08
N ALA A 39 -6.72 23.84 -1.80
CA ALA A 39 -7.55 23.81 -0.61
C ALA A 39 -8.54 22.64 -0.68
N THR A 40 -9.04 22.19 0.47
CA THR A 40 -10.02 21.09 0.52
C THR A 40 -11.26 21.36 -0.33
N ALA A 41 -11.73 22.61 -0.37
CA ALA A 41 -12.88 23.00 -1.19
C ALA A 41 -12.63 22.80 -2.69
N ASP A 42 -11.40 23.06 -3.15
CA ASP A 42 -10.98 22.84 -4.54
C ASP A 42 -10.93 21.36 -4.87
N TRP A 43 -10.36 20.52 -4.01
CA TRP A 43 -10.36 19.06 -4.19
C TRP A 43 -11.79 18.50 -4.27
N LEU A 44 -12.67 18.96 -3.39
CA LEU A 44 -14.08 18.55 -3.41
C LEU A 44 -14.78 18.95 -4.72
N ARG A 45 -14.43 20.11 -5.29
CA ARG A 45 -14.91 20.51 -6.62
C ARG A 45 -14.36 19.60 -7.71
N VAL A 46 -13.04 19.39 -7.76
CA VAL A 46 -12.36 18.53 -8.73
C VAL A 46 -12.96 17.12 -8.75
N PHE A 47 -13.25 16.54 -7.60
CA PHE A 47 -13.85 15.20 -7.54
C PHE A 47 -15.30 15.16 -8.07
N ARG A 48 -16.09 16.22 -7.87
CA ARG A 48 -17.43 16.34 -8.48
C ARG A 48 -17.35 16.49 -9.99
N GLU A 49 -16.37 17.26 -10.47
CA GLU A 49 -16.15 17.44 -11.91
C GLU A 49 -15.64 16.15 -12.57
N ALA A 50 -14.73 15.41 -11.93
CA ALA A 50 -14.26 14.10 -12.39
C ALA A 50 -15.40 13.07 -12.49
N GLU A 51 -16.33 13.08 -11.53
CA GLU A 51 -17.55 12.26 -11.60
C GLU A 51 -18.42 12.66 -12.80
N ALA A 52 -18.66 13.96 -13.00
CA ALA A 52 -19.45 14.46 -14.13
C ALA A 52 -18.80 14.11 -15.49
N LEU A 53 -17.47 14.05 -15.54
CA LEU A 53 -16.68 13.63 -16.70
C LEU A 53 -16.70 12.11 -16.95
N GLY A 54 -17.24 11.30 -16.01
CA GLY A 54 -17.31 9.85 -16.17
C GLY A 54 -15.97 9.13 -15.97
N VAL A 55 -15.08 9.70 -15.14
CA VAL A 55 -13.90 9.00 -14.62
C VAL A 55 -14.34 7.71 -13.93
N VAL A 56 -13.53 6.66 -13.98
CA VAL A 56 -13.82 5.34 -13.40
C VAL A 56 -12.92 5.03 -12.20
N GLN A 57 -11.66 5.48 -12.24
CA GLN A 57 -10.67 5.22 -11.19
C GLN A 57 -10.13 6.53 -10.60
N LEU A 58 -10.06 6.63 -9.27
CA LEU A 58 -9.40 7.73 -8.55
C LEU A 58 -8.25 7.17 -7.72
N ASN A 59 -7.04 7.69 -7.95
CA ASN A 59 -5.85 7.41 -7.14
C ASN A 59 -5.48 8.68 -6.37
N LEU A 60 -5.29 8.57 -5.05
CA LEU A 60 -4.76 9.65 -4.23
C LEU A 60 -3.28 9.40 -3.96
N THR A 61 -2.42 10.29 -4.45
CA THR A 61 -0.96 10.13 -4.44
C THR A 61 -0.29 11.46 -4.09
N GLY A 62 1.02 11.60 -4.37
CA GLY A 62 1.81 12.81 -4.15
C GLY A 62 3.10 12.47 -3.41
N GLY A 63 3.56 13.38 -2.56
CA GLY A 63 4.64 13.14 -1.62
C GLY A 63 4.27 12.12 -0.53
N GLU A 64 5.14 11.95 0.47
CA GLU A 64 4.98 10.94 1.52
C GLU A 64 5.05 11.54 2.95
N PRO A 65 3.98 12.14 3.51
CA PRO A 65 4.03 12.59 4.89
C PRO A 65 2.92 12.01 5.79
N LEU A 66 2.13 11.01 5.36
CA LEU A 66 0.93 10.61 6.09
C LEU A 66 0.90 9.12 6.43
N LEU A 67 1.34 8.79 7.65
CA LEU A 67 0.59 7.81 8.45
C LEU A 67 -0.70 8.53 8.88
N PRO A 68 -1.87 8.26 8.28
CA PRO A 68 -3.09 8.96 8.65
C PRO A 68 -3.45 8.63 10.11
N THR A 69 -3.86 9.64 10.88
CA THR A 69 -4.38 9.44 12.23
C THR A 69 -5.68 8.63 12.18
N ARG A 70 -6.06 8.00 13.31
CA ARG A 70 -7.32 7.25 13.44
C ARG A 70 -8.54 8.09 13.05
N GLU A 71 -8.53 9.38 13.41
CA GLU A 71 -9.60 10.32 13.09
C GLU A 71 -9.67 10.63 11.59
N GLN A 72 -8.52 10.85 10.94
CA GLN A 72 -8.44 11.06 9.50
C GLN A 72 -8.91 9.82 8.72
N LEU A 73 -8.54 8.61 9.16
CA LEU A 73 -9.07 7.37 8.59
C LEU A 73 -10.57 7.21 8.81
N GLY A 74 -11.08 7.62 9.98
CA GLY A 74 -12.52 7.67 10.26
C GLY A 74 -13.26 8.56 9.28
N ARG A 75 -12.76 9.79 9.07
CA ARG A 75 -13.29 10.75 8.09
C ARG A 75 -13.22 10.22 6.66
N ALA A 76 -12.07 9.68 6.24
CA ALA A 76 -11.89 9.11 4.91
C ALA A 76 -12.83 7.92 4.66
N ARG A 77 -13.03 7.05 5.67
CA ARG A 77 -13.97 5.94 5.60
C ARG A 77 -15.41 6.41 5.46
N ALA A 78 -15.81 7.46 6.17
CA ALA A 78 -17.15 8.04 6.06
C ALA A 78 -17.39 8.60 4.65
N VAL A 79 -16.42 9.34 4.10
CA VAL A 79 -16.48 9.88 2.73
C VAL A 79 -16.54 8.75 1.70
N ALA A 80 -15.67 7.74 1.82
CA ALA A 80 -15.66 6.59 0.90
C ALA A 80 -16.97 5.79 0.96
N ARG A 81 -17.57 5.63 2.14
CA ARG A 81 -18.89 4.97 2.31
C ARG A 81 -20.01 5.77 1.66
N ALA A 82 -20.05 7.09 1.87
CA ALA A 82 -21.02 7.95 1.22
C ALA A 82 -20.86 7.94 -0.31
N ALA A 83 -19.61 7.91 -0.80
CA ALA A 83 -19.32 7.79 -2.23
C ALA A 83 -19.78 6.43 -2.81
N ARG A 84 -19.52 5.32 -2.12
CA ARG A 84 -20.01 3.98 -2.51
C ARG A 84 -21.53 3.94 -2.70
N GLN A 85 -22.27 4.56 -1.77
CA GLN A 85 -23.73 4.62 -1.84
C GLN A 85 -24.20 5.49 -3.01
N ARG A 86 -23.61 6.68 -3.15
CA ARG A 86 -23.97 7.64 -4.20
C ARG A 86 -23.64 7.14 -5.62
N LEU A 87 -22.58 6.33 -5.77
CA LEU A 87 -22.03 5.90 -7.06
C LEU A 87 -22.38 4.45 -7.44
N GLN A 88 -23.25 3.79 -6.67
CA GLN A 88 -23.64 2.40 -6.90
C GLN A 88 -24.15 2.18 -8.33
N GLY A 89 -23.62 1.16 -9.01
CA GLY A 89 -23.98 0.83 -10.40
C GLY A 89 -23.36 1.73 -11.48
N ARG A 90 -22.61 2.77 -11.09
CA ARG A 90 -21.93 3.70 -12.01
C ARG A 90 -20.42 3.68 -11.87
N MET A 91 -19.91 3.57 -10.63
CA MET A 91 -18.48 3.50 -10.32
C MET A 91 -18.26 2.62 -9.09
N GLU A 92 -17.30 1.69 -9.19
CA GLU A 92 -16.86 0.90 -8.04
C GLU A 92 -15.84 1.69 -7.21
N VAL A 93 -16.20 1.98 -5.95
CA VAL A 93 -15.30 2.69 -5.03
C VAL A 93 -14.61 1.66 -4.12
N LEU A 94 -13.35 1.35 -4.42
CA LEU A 94 -12.50 0.50 -3.58
C LEU A 94 -11.71 1.36 -2.57
N PHE A 95 -12.06 1.28 -1.30
CA PHE A 95 -11.34 1.92 -0.20
C PHE A 95 -10.61 0.87 0.65
N VAL A 96 -9.29 0.83 0.53
CA VAL A 96 -8.42 -0.07 1.28
C VAL A 96 -7.90 0.66 2.51
N THR A 97 -8.27 0.19 3.70
CA THR A 97 -7.78 0.79 4.95
C THR A 97 -6.39 0.24 5.28
N PRO A 98 -5.42 1.09 5.65
CA PRO A 98 -4.12 0.64 6.14
C PRO A 98 -4.30 -0.25 7.37
N ASP A 99 -3.46 -1.29 7.51
CA ASP A 99 -3.60 -2.30 8.57
C ASP A 99 -3.13 -1.81 9.95
N TYR A 100 -2.71 -0.54 10.07
CA TYR A 100 -2.10 0.00 11.29
C TYR A 100 -3.06 0.30 12.44
N TYR A 101 -4.40 0.17 12.33
CA TYR A 101 -5.35 0.43 13.44
C TYR A 101 -6.34 -0.71 13.70
N VAL A 102 -6.19 -1.84 13.01
CA VAL A 102 -7.01 -3.02 13.25
C VAL A 102 -6.37 -3.89 14.32
N GLU A 103 -7.19 -4.60 15.09
CA GLU A 103 -6.73 -5.50 16.17
C GLU A 103 -6.10 -6.79 15.59
N PHE A 104 -6.59 -7.22 14.43
CA PHE A 104 -6.11 -8.41 13.72
C PHE A 104 -5.81 -8.04 12.25
N PRO A 105 -4.75 -8.61 11.66
CA PRO A 105 -4.41 -8.39 10.26
C PRO A 105 -5.49 -8.98 9.36
N LYS A 106 -5.64 -8.42 8.17
CA LYS A 106 -6.39 -9.08 7.10
C LYS A 106 -5.54 -10.18 6.48
N ALA A 107 -6.18 -11.17 5.88
CA ALA A 107 -5.49 -12.11 5.00
C ALA A 107 -4.82 -11.34 3.85
N CYS A 108 -3.50 -11.21 3.91
CA CYS A 108 -2.74 -10.49 2.89
C CYS A 108 -2.88 -11.23 1.55
N MET A 109 -3.45 -10.55 0.54
CA MET A 109 -3.84 -11.16 -0.74
C MET A 109 -4.71 -12.43 -0.60
N ASP A 110 -5.43 -12.58 0.52
CA ASP A 110 -6.19 -13.77 0.95
C ASP A 110 -5.40 -15.02 1.34
N GLY A 111 -4.15 -14.81 1.73
CA GLY A 111 -3.23 -15.89 2.03
C GLY A 111 -2.23 -16.09 0.91
N TRP A 112 -1.01 -16.38 1.31
CA TRP A 112 0.13 -16.55 0.44
C TRP A 112 -0.12 -17.62 -0.62
N GLY A 113 0.01 -17.24 -1.89
CA GLY A 113 -0.16 -18.16 -3.01
C GLY A 113 -1.52 -18.85 -3.08
N ARG A 114 -2.59 -18.28 -2.49
CA ARG A 114 -3.92 -18.91 -2.43
C ARG A 114 -4.89 -18.38 -3.48
N ARG A 115 -4.88 -17.08 -3.75
CA ARG A 115 -5.75 -16.44 -4.76
C ARG A 115 -5.02 -15.63 -5.81
N PHE A 116 -3.76 -15.28 -5.56
CA PHE A 116 -3.05 -14.28 -6.34
C PHE A 116 -1.66 -14.76 -6.72
N LEU A 117 -1.25 -14.43 -7.95
CA LEU A 117 0.11 -14.53 -8.45
C LEU A 117 0.46 -13.28 -9.25
N VAL A 118 1.74 -12.94 -9.32
CA VAL A 118 2.31 -11.87 -10.15
C VAL A 118 3.23 -12.51 -11.16
N VAL A 119 3.22 -12.01 -12.40
CA VAL A 119 4.30 -12.24 -13.37
C VAL A 119 5.02 -10.91 -13.57
N ALA A 120 6.29 -10.85 -13.19
CA ALA A 120 7.14 -9.68 -13.38
C ALA A 120 7.52 -9.50 -14.87
N PRO A 121 7.97 -8.31 -15.30
CA PRO A 121 8.30 -8.06 -16.71
C PRO A 121 9.38 -8.99 -17.30
N ASP A 122 10.29 -9.50 -16.47
CA ASP A 122 11.32 -10.46 -16.85
C ASP A 122 10.83 -11.92 -16.90
N GLY A 123 9.58 -12.16 -16.51
CA GLY A 123 8.91 -13.45 -16.48
C GLY A 123 8.91 -14.13 -15.11
N LEU A 124 9.49 -13.53 -14.06
CA LEU A 124 9.52 -14.11 -12.72
C LEU A 124 8.10 -14.21 -12.13
N VAL A 125 7.75 -15.35 -11.52
CA VAL A 125 6.41 -15.58 -10.96
C VAL A 125 6.45 -15.53 -9.45
N LEU A 126 5.62 -14.67 -8.85
CA LEU A 126 5.64 -14.38 -7.42
C LEU A 126 4.27 -14.63 -6.77
N PRO A 127 4.22 -15.16 -5.53
CA PRO A 127 2.97 -15.33 -4.77
C PRO A 127 2.38 -14.00 -4.24
N CYS A 128 3.18 -12.94 -4.20
CA CYS A 128 2.73 -11.57 -3.98
C CYS A 128 3.76 -10.58 -4.56
N HIS A 129 3.38 -9.31 -4.73
CA HIS A 129 4.26 -8.27 -5.31
C HIS A 129 5.61 -8.15 -4.57
N ALA A 130 5.57 -8.23 -3.24
CA ALA A 130 6.74 -8.05 -2.37
C ALA A 130 7.44 -9.37 -2.02
N ALA A 131 7.06 -10.51 -2.61
CA ALA A 131 7.61 -11.81 -2.22
C ALA A 131 9.14 -11.87 -2.41
N HIS A 132 9.63 -11.22 -3.46
CA HIS A 132 11.05 -11.18 -3.83
C HIS A 132 11.94 -10.45 -2.80
N THR A 133 11.36 -9.77 -1.81
CA THR A 133 12.12 -9.15 -0.73
C THR A 133 12.54 -10.16 0.34
N ILE A 134 11.91 -11.33 0.39
CA ILE A 134 12.19 -12.37 1.40
C ILE A 134 13.37 -13.21 0.90
N PRO A 135 14.52 -13.19 1.60
CA PRO A 135 15.68 -13.96 1.20
C PRO A 135 15.42 -15.46 1.36
N GLY A 136 16.06 -16.27 0.52
CA GLY A 136 15.97 -17.73 0.59
C GLY A 136 14.77 -18.34 -0.14
N LEU A 137 13.86 -17.55 -0.69
CA LEU A 137 12.81 -18.05 -1.60
C LEU A 137 13.34 -18.18 -3.04
N ALA A 138 13.11 -19.34 -3.65
CA ALA A 138 13.44 -19.61 -5.04
C ALA A 138 12.19 -19.44 -5.93
N PHE A 139 12.21 -18.46 -6.83
CA PHE A 139 11.10 -18.15 -7.71
C PHE A 139 11.31 -18.73 -9.11
N ASP A 140 10.23 -19.25 -9.70
CA ASP A 140 10.23 -19.79 -11.06
C ASP A 140 9.93 -18.70 -12.10
N ASN A 141 10.24 -18.98 -13.38
CA ASN A 141 10.01 -18.07 -14.50
C ASN A 141 9.09 -18.71 -15.56
N VAL A 142 8.13 -17.94 -16.09
CA VAL A 142 7.20 -18.42 -17.13
C VAL A 142 7.87 -18.81 -18.45
N LYS A 143 9.11 -18.34 -18.68
CA LYS A 143 9.91 -18.72 -19.86
C LYS A 143 10.42 -20.15 -19.78
N THR A 144 10.48 -20.75 -18.59
CA THR A 144 11.05 -22.09 -18.36
C THR A 144 10.07 -23.10 -17.79
N ARG A 145 9.03 -22.65 -17.06
CA ARG A 145 7.97 -23.52 -16.53
C ARG A 145 6.59 -22.92 -16.80
N SER A 146 5.59 -23.78 -17.00
CA SER A 146 4.22 -23.31 -17.21
C SER A 146 3.67 -22.66 -15.94
N LEU A 147 2.82 -21.63 -16.09
CA LEU A 147 2.17 -20.97 -14.94
C LEU A 147 1.39 -21.95 -14.06
N ALA A 148 0.76 -22.95 -14.66
CA ALA A 148 -0.04 -23.93 -13.95
C ALA A 148 0.82 -24.84 -13.06
N ASP A 149 2.03 -25.20 -13.52
CA ASP A 149 2.97 -26.02 -12.76
C ASP A 149 3.68 -25.21 -11.68
N ILE A 150 4.01 -23.95 -11.97
CA ILE A 150 4.54 -23.01 -10.98
C ILE A 150 3.51 -22.81 -9.86
N TRP A 151 2.26 -22.54 -10.19
CA TRP A 151 1.21 -22.32 -9.20
C TRP A 151 1.04 -23.53 -8.27
N ARG A 152 1.07 -24.75 -8.81
CA ARG A 152 0.82 -25.98 -8.04
C ARG A 152 2.04 -26.52 -7.29
N GLY A 153 3.25 -26.32 -7.80
CA GLY A 153 4.45 -26.99 -7.26
C GLY A 153 5.72 -26.15 -7.30
N SER A 154 5.59 -24.82 -7.18
CA SER A 154 6.73 -23.95 -6.90
C SER A 154 6.99 -23.90 -5.39
N SER A 155 8.25 -24.07 -4.99
CA SER A 155 8.64 -24.00 -3.58
C SER A 155 8.35 -22.63 -2.97
N ALA A 156 8.51 -21.53 -3.72
CA ALA A 156 8.15 -20.19 -3.25
C ALA A 156 6.64 -20.04 -2.99
N PHE A 157 5.79 -20.69 -3.79
CA PHE A 157 4.35 -20.68 -3.57
C PHE A 157 3.95 -21.55 -2.38
N GLU A 158 4.60 -22.69 -2.18
CA GLU A 158 4.30 -23.61 -1.08
C GLU A 158 4.84 -23.14 0.27
N ALA A 159 5.91 -22.33 0.29
CA ALA A 159 6.62 -21.90 1.50
C ALA A 159 5.72 -21.42 2.65
N PHE A 160 4.69 -20.63 2.34
CA PHE A 160 3.73 -20.11 3.31
C PHE A 160 2.27 -20.37 2.92
N ARG A 161 2.02 -21.34 2.03
CA ARG A 161 0.66 -21.68 1.63
C ARG A 161 0.02 -22.63 2.65
N GLY A 162 -1.24 -22.36 2.98
CA GLY A 162 -1.97 -23.11 3.99
C GLY A 162 -1.51 -22.79 5.41
N GLU A 163 -1.67 -23.75 6.33
CA GLU A 163 -1.50 -23.54 7.77
C GLU A 163 -0.27 -24.28 8.36
N ALA A 164 0.32 -25.22 7.62
CA ALA A 164 1.32 -26.14 8.15
C ALA A 164 2.64 -25.47 8.59
N TRP A 165 3.00 -24.34 7.95
CA TRP A 165 4.20 -23.57 8.25
C TRP A 165 4.07 -22.71 9.52
N MET A 166 2.85 -22.51 10.03
CA MET A 166 2.60 -21.52 11.07
C MET A 166 3.23 -21.92 12.40
N SER A 167 3.87 -20.96 13.06
CA SER A 167 4.34 -21.09 14.45
C SER A 167 3.31 -20.56 15.44
N GLU A 168 3.53 -20.78 16.74
CA GLU A 168 2.68 -20.15 17.76
C GLU A 168 2.81 -18.62 17.74
N PRO A 169 1.73 -17.87 18.03
CA PRO A 169 0.39 -18.34 18.39
C PRO A 169 -0.50 -18.76 17.19
N CYS A 170 -0.09 -18.52 15.95
CA CYS A 170 -0.92 -18.79 14.77
C CYS A 170 -1.30 -20.26 14.63
N ARG A 171 -0.38 -21.18 14.96
CA ARG A 171 -0.61 -22.63 14.87
C ARG A 171 -1.84 -23.08 15.66
N SER A 172 -2.03 -22.58 16.88
CA SER A 172 -3.17 -22.93 17.74
C SER A 172 -4.34 -21.94 17.67
N CYS A 173 -4.22 -20.84 16.91
CA CYS A 173 -5.22 -19.78 16.83
C CYS A 173 -6.45 -20.18 16.00
N ASP A 174 -7.65 -19.90 16.52
CA ASP A 174 -8.94 -20.12 15.82
C ASP A 174 -9.05 -19.33 14.51
N ARG A 175 -8.27 -18.25 14.35
CA ARG A 175 -8.31 -17.36 13.17
C ARG A 175 -7.37 -17.77 12.05
N ARG A 176 -6.54 -18.80 12.23
CA ARG A 176 -5.47 -19.17 11.30
C ARG A 176 -5.95 -19.47 9.88
N GLY A 177 -7.14 -20.04 9.72
CA GLY A 177 -7.76 -20.28 8.41
C GLY A 177 -8.49 -19.06 7.82
N ALA A 178 -8.65 -17.99 8.60
CA ALA A 178 -9.32 -16.75 8.19
C ALA A 178 -8.33 -15.68 7.74
N ASP A 179 -7.23 -15.47 8.48
CA ASP A 179 -6.22 -14.45 8.18
C ASP A 179 -4.88 -15.01 7.69
N PHE A 180 -4.68 -16.33 7.74
CA PHE A 180 -3.45 -17.01 7.33
C PHE A 180 -2.19 -16.44 7.99
N GLY A 181 -2.33 -15.98 9.24
CA GLY A 181 -1.24 -15.40 10.02
C GLY A 181 -0.87 -13.98 9.59
N GLY A 182 -1.58 -13.37 8.64
CA GLY A 182 -1.32 -12.02 8.12
C GLY A 182 -0.25 -11.97 7.01
N CYS A 183 0.40 -10.83 6.84
CA CYS A 183 1.35 -10.57 5.76
C CYS A 183 2.77 -11.09 6.05
N ARG A 184 3.28 -12.00 5.20
CA ARG A 184 4.63 -12.57 5.35
C ARG A 184 5.74 -11.56 5.05
N CYS A 185 5.51 -10.70 4.06
CA CYS A 185 6.46 -9.63 3.74
C CYS A 185 6.54 -8.62 4.88
N GLN A 186 5.41 -8.27 5.52
CA GLN A 186 5.41 -7.37 6.67
C GLN A 186 6.07 -8.00 7.89
N ALA A 187 5.76 -9.27 8.18
CA ALA A 187 6.44 -10.03 9.23
C ALA A 187 7.96 -9.96 9.02
N PHE A 188 8.44 -10.32 7.83
CA PHE A 188 9.86 -10.26 7.50
C PHE A 188 10.47 -8.85 7.67
N HIS A 189 9.85 -7.80 7.15
CA HIS A 189 10.41 -6.45 7.25
C HIS A 189 10.48 -5.91 8.68
N LEU A 190 9.56 -6.34 9.54
CA LEU A 190 9.48 -5.86 10.93
C LEU A 190 10.28 -6.72 11.90
N THR A 191 10.39 -8.03 11.65
CA THR A 191 11.01 -8.98 12.60
C THR A 191 12.29 -9.62 12.07
N GLY A 192 12.56 -9.51 10.77
CA GLY A 192 13.60 -10.28 10.08
C GLY A 192 13.19 -11.72 9.75
N ASP A 193 11.99 -12.17 10.13
CA ASP A 193 11.50 -13.53 9.94
C ASP A 193 10.13 -13.55 9.27
N ALA A 194 10.07 -14.12 8.06
CA ALA A 194 8.84 -14.27 7.28
C ALA A 194 7.86 -15.30 7.86
N ALA A 195 8.33 -16.23 8.70
CA ALA A 195 7.49 -17.23 9.38
C ALA A 195 6.90 -16.69 10.70
N ALA A 196 7.38 -15.53 11.18
CA ALA A 196 6.84 -14.90 12.39
C ALA A 196 5.38 -14.49 12.20
N THR A 197 4.61 -14.49 13.29
CA THR A 197 3.26 -13.91 13.29
C THR A 197 3.34 -12.43 12.88
N ASP A 198 2.46 -12.00 11.97
CA ASP A 198 2.46 -10.61 11.51
C ASP A 198 2.31 -9.66 12.71
N PRO A 199 3.26 -8.73 12.96
CA PRO A 199 3.19 -7.80 14.09
C PRO A 199 1.94 -6.93 14.14
N ALA A 200 1.20 -6.77 13.03
CA ALA A 200 -0.11 -6.11 13.05
C ALA A 200 -1.15 -6.82 13.94
N CYS A 201 -0.98 -8.12 14.18
CA CYS A 201 -1.83 -8.89 15.10
C CYS A 201 -1.52 -8.52 16.55
N SER A 202 -2.55 -8.22 17.33
CA SER A 202 -2.43 -7.96 18.78
C SER A 202 -1.83 -9.14 19.56
N LEU A 203 -1.97 -10.36 19.04
CA LEU A 203 -1.40 -11.58 19.63
C LEU A 203 0.06 -11.81 19.24
N ALA A 204 0.61 -11.04 18.30
CA ALA A 204 1.99 -11.23 17.87
C ALA A 204 2.96 -10.89 19.02
N PRO A 205 3.98 -11.73 19.30
CA PRO A 205 5.01 -11.39 20.27
C PRO A 205 5.71 -10.05 19.96
N ALA A 206 5.83 -9.72 18.68
CA ALA A 206 6.42 -8.48 18.19
C ALA A 206 5.41 -7.33 18.01
N HIS A 207 4.17 -7.44 18.52
CA HIS A 207 3.14 -6.39 18.37
C HIS A 207 3.59 -5.03 18.93
N GLY A 208 4.48 -5.04 19.92
CA GLY A 208 5.10 -3.83 20.47
C GLY A 208 5.79 -2.94 19.41
N LEU A 209 6.23 -3.48 18.27
CA LEU A 209 6.77 -2.70 17.15
C LEU A 209 5.70 -1.81 16.50
N ILE A 210 4.48 -2.32 16.34
CA ILE A 210 3.35 -1.55 15.81
C ILE A 210 2.92 -0.50 16.81
N GLU A 211 2.84 -0.84 18.09
CA GLU A 211 2.51 0.12 19.14
C GLU A 211 3.59 1.21 19.30
N ALA A 212 4.87 0.89 19.13
CA ALA A 212 5.94 1.88 19.08
C ALA A 212 5.81 2.80 17.85
N ALA A 213 5.54 2.25 16.66
CA ALA A 213 5.31 3.03 15.46
C ALA A 213 4.08 3.95 15.58
N ARG A 214 2.99 3.46 16.20
CA ARG A 214 1.78 4.25 16.50
C ARG A 214 2.10 5.39 17.46
N ARG A 215 2.80 5.12 18.56
CA ARG A 215 3.21 6.16 19.52
C ARG A 215 4.16 7.17 18.89
N ALA A 216 5.09 6.75 18.05
CA ALA A 216 5.96 7.67 17.30
C ALA A 216 5.16 8.54 16.32
N ALA A 217 4.11 8.00 15.72
CA ALA A 217 3.21 8.76 14.84
C ALA A 217 2.26 9.70 15.60
N LEU A 218 1.92 9.40 16.86
CA LEU A 218 1.02 10.18 17.71
C LEU A 218 1.77 11.17 18.63
N GLY A 219 3.04 10.95 18.90
CA GLY A 219 3.90 11.90 19.59
C GLY A 219 3.96 13.20 18.78
N GLU A 220 3.85 14.35 19.46
CA GLU A 220 4.07 15.65 18.83
C GLU A 220 5.31 15.57 17.95
N ALA A 221 5.14 15.94 16.69
CA ALA A 221 6.20 16.02 15.70
C ALA A 221 7.29 16.99 16.18
N THR A 222 8.19 16.51 17.02
CA THR A 222 9.42 17.18 17.44
C THR A 222 10.57 16.82 16.50
N ALA A 223 10.41 15.79 15.68
CA ALA A 223 11.26 15.59 14.51
C ALA A 223 10.85 16.60 13.44
N THR A 224 11.62 17.69 13.32
CA THR A 224 11.56 18.58 12.15
C THR A 224 11.77 17.75 10.89
N LEU A 225 10.69 17.49 10.15
CA LEU A 225 10.77 16.77 8.89
C LEU A 225 11.66 17.55 7.92
N GLN A 226 12.82 16.98 7.57
CA GLN A 226 13.72 17.54 6.57
C GLN A 226 13.23 17.14 5.18
N TYR A 227 12.41 18.00 4.59
CA TYR A 227 12.01 17.85 3.19
C TYR A 227 13.20 18.12 2.27
N ARG A 228 13.23 17.48 1.09
CA ARG A 228 14.21 17.79 0.04
C ARG A 228 14.19 19.29 -0.26
N THR A 229 15.24 20.04 0.00
CA THR A 229 15.27 21.46 -0.41
C THR A 229 15.23 21.57 -1.93
N ALA A 230 14.64 22.65 -2.46
CA ALA A 230 14.74 22.94 -3.89
C ALA A 230 16.22 22.90 -4.29
N LYS A 231 16.55 22.26 -5.42
CA LYS A 231 17.89 22.34 -5.97
C LYS A 231 18.16 23.83 -6.22
N ALA A 232 19.08 24.44 -5.47
CA ALA A 232 19.52 25.79 -5.77
C ALA A 232 19.94 25.80 -7.24
N GLY A 233 19.35 26.69 -8.03
CA GLY A 233 19.55 26.73 -9.46
C GLY A 233 21.05 26.75 -9.77
N ALA A 234 21.51 25.74 -10.50
CA ALA A 234 22.85 25.75 -11.03
C ALA A 234 22.92 26.85 -12.11
N GLY A 235 23.45 28.01 -11.73
CA GLY A 235 24.05 28.99 -12.63
C GLY A 235 23.24 30.27 -12.88
N GLU A 236 23.50 31.30 -12.07
CA GLU A 236 23.92 32.58 -12.68
C GLU A 236 25.31 32.32 -13.28
N ARG A 237 25.37 32.20 -14.60
CA ARG A 237 26.63 32.25 -15.35
C ARG A 237 26.89 33.72 -15.68
N GLY A 238 27.76 34.35 -14.90
CA GLY A 238 28.57 35.49 -15.32
C GLY A 238 29.91 34.99 -15.84
#